data_AF-E1ZUM5-F1
#
_entry.id   AF-E1ZUM5-F1
#
_cell.length_a   1.000
_cell.length_b   1.000
_cell.length_c   1.000
_cell.angle_alpha   90.00
_cell.angle_beta   90.00
_cell.angle_gamma   90.00
#
_symmetry.space_group_name_H-M   'P 1'
#
loop_
_entity.id
_entity.type
_entity.pdbx_description
1 polymer ?
#
loop_
_entity_poly.entity_id
_entity_poly.type
_entity_poly.pdbx_seq_one_letter_code
_entity_poly.pdbx_strand_id
1 'polypeptide(L)'
;QSYDPRAKLMRQVTYRVLEKLGRKDSLLDIAMELEKIALQDEYFVKRSLYPNVDFYSGIVLRALGIPVEMYTVLFAMARTVGWVAQWKEMVADATGRITRPRQIYTGELRRKFVPVYER
;
A
#
# COMPACT_ATOMS: atom_id res chain seq x y z
N GLN A 1 12.50 -15.39 -1.46
CA GLN A 1 12.31 -14.12 -2.19
C GLN A 1 10.96 -13.55 -1.80
N SER A 2 10.94 -12.32 -1.26
CA SER A 2 9.72 -11.60 -0.86
C SER A 2 9.24 -10.71 -2.02
N TYR A 3 8.80 -11.34 -3.11
CA TYR A 3 8.29 -10.63 -4.29
C TYR A 3 6.77 -10.62 -4.25
N ASP A 4 6.14 -9.46 -4.46
CA ASP A 4 4.67 -9.36 -4.51
C ASP A 4 4.14 -10.11 -5.74
N PRO A 5 3.43 -11.24 -5.59
CA PRO A 5 2.97 -12.03 -6.74
C PRO A 5 2.01 -11.24 -7.63
N ARG A 6 1.31 -10.24 -7.10
CA ARG A 6 0.38 -9.38 -7.84
C ARG A 6 1.13 -8.36 -8.69
N ALA A 7 2.32 -7.94 -8.26
CA ALA A 7 3.17 -7.01 -9.00
C ALA A 7 3.60 -7.60 -10.35
N LYS A 8 3.89 -8.91 -10.42
CA LYS A 8 4.24 -9.59 -11.67
C LYS A 8 3.13 -9.46 -12.71
N LEU A 9 1.89 -9.74 -12.31
CA LEU A 9 0.73 -9.64 -13.19
C LEU A 9 0.44 -8.19 -13.57
N MET A 10 0.47 -7.28 -12.60
CA MET A 10 0.21 -5.86 -12.85
C MET A 10 1.26 -5.23 -13.76
N ARG A 11 2.52 -5.66 -13.69
CA ARG A 11 3.55 -5.26 -14.65
C ARG A 11 3.18 -5.63 -16.08
N GLN A 12 2.71 -6.86 -16.32
CA GLN A 12 2.25 -7.29 -17.65
C GLN A 12 1.02 -6.51 -18.13
N VAL A 13 0.08 -6.21 -17.23
CA VAL A 13 -1.09 -5.36 -17.55
C VAL A 13 -0.62 -3.96 -17.93
N THR A 14 0.32 -3.40 -17.18
CA THR A 14 0.89 -2.06 -17.41
C THR A 14 1.45 -1.97 -18.83
N TYR A 15 2.37 -2.85 -19.23
CA TYR A 15 2.90 -2.83 -20.59
C TYR A 15 1.81 -2.93 -21.67
N ARG A 16 0.82 -3.83 -21.50
CA ARG A 16 -0.28 -3.98 -22.48
C ARG A 16 -1.16 -2.75 -22.60
N VAL A 17 -1.47 -2.08 -21.48
CA VAL A 17 -2.28 -0.85 -21.48
C VAL A 17 -1.51 0.28 -22.17
N LEU A 18 -0.23 0.40 -21.90
CA LEU A 18 0.63 1.44 -22.46
C LEU A 18 0.82 1.29 -23.96
N GLU A 19 1.08 0.07 -24.43
CA GLU A 19 1.17 -0.26 -25.85
C GLU A 19 -0.10 0.13 -26.60
N LYS A 20 -1.28 -0.19 -26.04
CA LYS A 20 -2.58 0.11 -26.66
C LYS A 20 -2.91 1.60 -26.68
N LEU A 21 -2.52 2.33 -25.63
CA LEU A 21 -2.85 3.75 -25.53
C LEU A 21 -1.99 4.62 -26.44
N GLY A 22 -0.83 4.13 -26.93
CA GLY A 22 0.04 4.85 -27.85
C GLY A 22 0.50 6.23 -27.33
N ARG A 23 0.36 6.47 -26.03
CA ARG A 23 0.63 7.76 -25.38
C ARG A 23 2.09 7.81 -24.96
N LYS A 24 2.78 8.88 -25.37
CA LYS A 24 4.06 9.27 -24.79
C LYS A 24 3.80 10.01 -23.48
N ASP A 25 4.02 9.37 -22.35
CA ASP A 25 4.06 10.00 -21.04
C ASP A 25 5.50 9.95 -20.53
N SER A 26 6.16 11.09 -20.38
CA SER A 26 7.55 11.14 -19.90
C SER A 26 7.70 10.61 -18.48
N LEU A 27 6.65 10.71 -17.66
CA LEU A 27 6.66 10.16 -16.30
C LEU A 27 6.53 8.65 -16.28
N LEU A 28 5.95 8.06 -17.32
CA LEU A 28 5.98 6.61 -17.51
C LEU A 28 7.39 6.13 -17.83
N ASP A 29 8.09 6.81 -18.73
CA ASP A 29 9.48 6.45 -19.08
C ASP A 29 10.39 6.55 -17.84
N ILE A 30 10.20 7.59 -17.03
CA ILE A 30 10.89 7.76 -15.75
C ILE A 30 10.54 6.61 -14.79
N ALA A 31 9.26 6.22 -14.69
CA ALA A 31 8.86 5.11 -13.84
C ALA A 31 9.51 3.77 -14.27
N MET A 32 9.62 3.52 -15.58
CA MET A 32 10.29 2.33 -16.09
C MET A 32 11.79 2.32 -15.77
N GLU A 33 12.45 3.48 -15.81
CA GLU A 33 13.87 3.57 -15.46
C GLU A 33 14.09 3.43 -13.94
N LEU A 34 13.21 4.03 -13.13
CA LEU A 34 13.20 3.83 -11.68
C LEU A 34 13.04 2.35 -11.30
N GLU A 35 12.19 1.59 -12.01
CA GLU A 35 12.05 0.15 -11.80
C GLU A 35 13.39 -0.57 -11.99
N LYS A 36 14.10 -0.30 -13.09
CA LYS A 36 15.38 -0.96 -13.39
C LYS A 36 16.43 -0.63 -12.35
N ILE A 37 16.54 0.65 -11.97
CA ILE A 37 17.50 1.10 -10.95
C ILE A 37 17.19 0.43 -9.62
N ALA A 38 15.93 0.43 -9.16
CA ALA A 38 15.54 -0.19 -7.89
C ALA A 38 15.83 -1.70 -7.84
N LEU A 39 15.83 -2.40 -8.99
CA LEU A 39 16.15 -3.82 -9.07
C LEU A 39 17.65 -4.14 -9.06
N GLN A 40 18.51 -3.16 -9.39
CA GLN A 40 19.96 -3.34 -9.53
C GLN A 40 20.76 -2.65 -8.43
N ASP A 41 20.21 -1.60 -7.83
CA ASP A 41 20.88 -0.78 -6.83
C ASP A 41 21.06 -1.54 -5.50
N GLU A 42 22.29 -1.52 -5.00
CA GLU A 42 22.69 -2.25 -3.79
C GLU A 42 21.86 -1.85 -2.56
N TYR A 43 21.49 -0.58 -2.42
CA TYR A 43 20.69 -0.07 -1.31
C TYR A 43 19.30 -0.75 -1.28
N PHE A 44 18.67 -0.88 -2.44
CA PHE A 44 17.34 -1.46 -2.61
C PHE A 44 17.37 -2.98 -2.46
N VAL A 45 18.35 -3.65 -3.09
CA VAL A 45 18.52 -5.10 -3.02
C VAL A 45 18.79 -5.55 -1.58
N LYS A 46 19.71 -4.87 -0.87
CA LYS A 46 20.05 -5.19 0.52
C LYS A 46 18.86 -5.05 1.47
N ARG A 47 17.89 -4.20 1.14
CA ARG A 47 16.67 -3.95 1.94
C ARG A 47 15.44 -4.68 1.41
N SER A 48 15.58 -5.48 0.35
CA SER A 48 14.44 -6.15 -0.32
C SER A 48 13.32 -5.18 -0.74
N LEU A 49 13.69 -3.99 -1.20
CA LEU A 49 12.77 -2.96 -1.66
C LEU A 49 12.44 -3.18 -3.14
N TYR A 50 11.42 -3.99 -3.40
CA TYR A 50 10.95 -4.28 -4.76
C TYR A 50 9.69 -3.47 -5.09
N PRO A 51 9.50 -3.07 -6.36
CA PRO A 51 8.24 -2.50 -6.82
C PRO A 51 7.06 -3.43 -6.49
N ASN A 52 6.08 -2.91 -5.76
CA ASN A 52 4.90 -3.65 -5.34
C ASN A 52 3.73 -3.44 -6.34
N VAL A 53 2.57 -4.03 -6.06
CA VAL A 53 1.38 -3.88 -6.91
C VAL A 53 0.96 -2.42 -7.13
N ASP A 54 1.20 -1.55 -6.14
CA ASP A 54 0.75 -0.15 -6.17
C ASP A 54 1.62 0.71 -7.09
N PHE A 55 2.91 0.36 -7.23
CA PHE A 55 3.80 0.99 -8.22
C PHE A 55 3.23 0.87 -9.65
N TYR A 56 2.82 -0.34 -10.03
CA TYR A 56 2.27 -0.60 -11.36
C TYR A 56 0.84 -0.09 -11.54
N SER A 57 -0.01 -0.23 -10.52
CA SER A 57 -1.39 0.25 -10.61
C SER A 57 -1.43 1.78 -10.74
N GLY A 58 -0.56 2.51 -10.05
CA GLY A 58 -0.45 3.97 -10.17
C GLY A 58 -0.10 4.44 -11.59
N ILE A 59 0.76 3.69 -12.29
CA ILE A 59 1.12 3.95 -13.69
C ILE A 59 -0.09 3.72 -14.61
N VAL A 60 -0.83 2.62 -14.43
CA VAL A 60 -2.02 2.30 -15.23
C VAL A 60 -3.11 3.34 -15.03
N LEU A 61 -3.42 3.70 -13.78
CA LEU A 61 -4.45 4.69 -13.46
C LEU A 61 -4.11 6.05 -14.07
N ARG A 62 -2.83 6.44 -14.02
CA ARG A 62 -2.33 7.66 -14.66
C ARG A 62 -2.53 7.63 -16.17
N ALA A 63 -2.13 6.53 -16.82
CA ALA A 63 -2.26 6.36 -18.26
C ALA A 63 -3.73 6.43 -18.73
N LEU A 64 -4.67 6.01 -17.87
CA LEU A 64 -6.12 6.12 -18.07
C LEU A 64 -6.67 7.52 -17.78
N GLY A 65 -5.86 8.47 -17.30
CA GLY A 65 -6.28 9.84 -16.97
C GLY A 65 -7.04 9.95 -15.66
N ILE A 66 -6.92 8.96 -14.77
CA ILE A 66 -7.55 8.99 -13.46
C ILE A 66 -6.74 9.91 -12.54
N PRO A 67 -7.37 10.86 -11.84
CA PRO A 67 -6.69 11.77 -10.93
C PRO A 67 -6.11 11.01 -9.72
N VAL A 68 -4.97 11.49 -9.18
CA VAL A 68 -4.22 10.81 -8.12
C VAL A 68 -5.05 10.67 -6.83
N GLU A 69 -5.91 11.65 -6.57
CA GLU A 69 -6.85 11.68 -5.45
C GLU A 69 -7.82 10.50 -5.46
N MET A 70 -8.03 9.87 -6.62
CA MET A 70 -8.93 8.72 -6.79
C MET A 70 -8.24 7.36 -6.65
N TYR A 71 -6.92 7.30 -6.50
CA TYR A 71 -6.18 6.03 -6.48
C TYR A 71 -6.58 5.17 -5.29
N THR A 72 -6.60 5.77 -4.09
CA THR A 72 -6.99 5.08 -2.86
C THR A 72 -8.49 4.77 -2.84
N VAL A 73 -9.32 5.58 -3.50
CA VAL A 73 -10.76 5.33 -3.65
C VAL A 73 -10.99 4.05 -4.46
N LEU A 74 -10.33 3.90 -5.62
CA LEU A 74 -10.43 2.69 -6.44
C LEU A 74 -9.87 1.46 -5.74
N PHE A 75 -8.76 1.63 -4.99
CA PHE A 75 -8.23 0.57 -4.14
C PHE A 75 -9.27 0.13 -3.10
N ALA A 76 -9.90 1.08 -2.40
CA ALA A 76 -10.89 0.79 -1.38
C ALA A 76 -12.11 0.08 -1.98
N MET A 77 -12.62 0.56 -3.13
CA MET A 77 -13.70 -0.09 -3.86
C MET A 77 -13.39 -1.56 -4.16
N ALA A 78 -12.21 -1.85 -4.69
CA ALA A 78 -11.79 -3.23 -4.96
C ALA A 78 -11.61 -4.05 -3.67
N ARG A 79 -11.23 -3.42 -2.55
CA ARG A 79 -10.97 -4.10 -1.28
C ARG A 79 -12.24 -4.37 -0.45
N THR A 80 -13.32 -3.63 -0.69
CA THR A 80 -14.59 -3.75 0.03
C THR A 80 -15.11 -5.19 0.09
N VAL A 81 -15.06 -5.93 -1.02
CA VAL A 81 -15.49 -7.34 -1.03
C VAL A 81 -14.67 -8.21 -0.07
N GLY A 82 -13.36 -7.97 0.01
CA GLY A 82 -12.47 -8.64 0.94
C GLY A 82 -12.73 -8.25 2.39
N TRP A 83 -12.96 -6.96 2.66
CA TRP A 83 -13.31 -6.48 4.01
C TRP A 83 -14.62 -7.08 4.50
N VAL A 84 -15.65 -7.13 3.65
CA VAL A 84 -16.94 -7.73 4.00
C VAL A 84 -16.80 -9.24 4.23
N ALA A 85 -16.02 -9.95 3.41
CA ALA A 85 -15.76 -11.38 3.61
C ALA A 85 -15.04 -11.66 4.93
N GLN A 86 -13.98 -10.92 5.23
CA GLN A 86 -13.21 -11.02 6.48
C GLN A 86 -14.08 -10.68 7.70
N TRP A 87 -14.90 -9.63 7.61
CA TRP A 87 -15.85 -9.27 8.65
C TRP A 87 -16.88 -10.38 8.88
N LYS A 88 -17.44 -10.95 7.81
CA LYS A 88 -18.42 -12.03 7.90
C LYS A 88 -17.81 -13.28 8.56
N GLU A 89 -16.58 -13.62 8.20
CA GLU A 89 -15.83 -14.73 8.83
C GLU A 89 -15.61 -14.47 10.33
N MET A 90 -15.18 -13.26 10.70
CA MET A 90 -15.00 -12.87 12.10
C MET A 90 -16.30 -12.93 12.91
N VAL A 91 -17.42 -12.46 12.36
CA VAL A 91 -18.73 -12.47 13.04
C VAL A 91 -19.33 -13.88 13.13
N ALA A 92 -19.04 -14.75 12.17
CA ALA A 92 -19.48 -16.14 12.17
C ALA A 92 -18.67 -17.04 13.11
N ASP A 93 -17.51 -16.59 13.61
CA ASP A 93 -16.72 -17.34 14.58
C ASP A 93 -17.50 -17.53 15.89
N ALA A 94 -17.79 -18.80 16.21
CA ALA A 94 -18.52 -19.20 17.41
C ALA A 94 -17.84 -18.76 18.72
N THR A 95 -16.53 -18.48 18.71
CA THR A 95 -15.85 -18.00 19.91
C THR A 95 -16.19 -16.56 20.27
N GLY A 96 -16.63 -15.74 19.30
CA GLY A 96 -17.11 -14.36 19.52
C GLY A 96 -16.13 -13.44 20.26
N ARG A 97 -14.83 -13.74 20.22
CA ARG A 97 -13.83 -13.04 21.03
C ARG A 97 -13.55 -11.65 20.46
N ILE A 98 -13.80 -10.62 21.28
CA ILE A 98 -13.43 -9.25 20.96
C ILE A 98 -11.90 -9.06 20.97
N THR A 99 -11.36 -8.42 19.93
CA THR A 99 -9.95 -8.04 19.86
C THR A 99 -9.66 -6.90 20.86
N ARG A 100 -8.95 -7.22 21.96
CA ARG A 100 -8.54 -6.25 23.00
C ARG A 100 -7.03 -6.37 23.26
N PRO A 101 -6.18 -5.68 22.48
CA PRO A 101 -4.74 -5.70 22.71
C PRO A 101 -4.38 -5.02 24.03
N ARG A 102 -3.24 -5.40 24.60
CA ARG A 102 -2.63 -4.74 25.77
C ARG A 102 -1.49 -3.83 25.33
N GLN A 103 -1.10 -2.93 26.22
CA GLN A 103 0.09 -2.09 26.08
C GLN A 103 1.11 -2.40 27.16
N ILE A 104 2.38 -2.09 26.89
CA ILE A 104 3.45 -2.02 27.89
C ILE A 104 3.56 -0.55 28.30
N TYR A 105 3.24 -0.24 29.55
CA TYR A 105 3.34 1.11 30.07
C TYR A 105 4.78 1.39 30.54
N THR A 106 5.44 2.33 29.86
CA THR A 106 6.79 2.82 30.22
C THR A 106 6.78 4.28 30.68
N GLY A 107 5.58 4.85 30.81
CA GLY A 107 5.39 6.19 31.32
C GLY A 107 5.54 6.23 32.85
N GLU A 108 5.30 7.42 33.37
CA GLU A 108 5.42 7.69 34.77
C GLU A 108 4.16 7.32 35.52
N LEU A 109 4.30 6.57 36.60
CA LEU A 109 3.18 6.22 37.47
C LEU A 109 2.49 7.48 38.01
N ARG A 110 1.42 7.29 38.78
CA ARG A 110 0.60 8.38 39.31
C ARG A 110 1.46 9.51 39.93
N ARG A 111 1.43 10.68 39.30
CA ARG A 111 2.04 11.92 39.79
C ARG A 111 0.97 12.89 40.26
N LYS A 112 1.30 13.74 41.23
CA LYS A 112 0.40 14.84 41.61
C LYS A 112 0.36 15.84 40.46
N PHE A 113 -0.84 16.24 40.07
CA PHE A 113 -1.01 17.30 39.08
C PHE A 113 -0.60 18.63 39.71
N VAL A 114 0.28 19.36 39.02
CA VAL A 114 0.65 20.72 39.39
C VAL A 114 -0.05 21.67 38.40
N PRO A 115 -0.93 22.57 38.88
CA PRO A 115 -1.55 23.59 38.04
C PRO A 115 -0.51 24.37 37.25
N VAL A 116 -0.86 24.80 36.03
CA VAL A 116 0.10 25.42 35.10
C VAL A 116 0.85 26.61 35.72
N TYR A 117 0.20 27.37 36.61
CA TYR A 117 0.77 28.54 37.29
C TYR A 117 1.70 28.19 38.48
N GLU A 118 1.81 26.92 38.87
CA GLU A 118 2.67 26.40 39.95
C GLU A 118 3.81 25.51 39.42
N ARG A 119 3.95 25.38 38.09
CA ARG A 119 4.97 24.53 37.44
C ARG A 119 6.34 25.21 37.36
#